data_AF-A0A8E2E765-F1
#
_entry.id   AF-A0A8E2E765-F1
#
_cell.length_a   1.000
_cell.length_b   1.000
_cell.length_c   1.000
_cell.angle_alpha   90.00
_cell.angle_beta   90.00
_cell.angle_gamma   90.00
#
_symmetry.space_group_name_H-M   'P 1'
#
loop_
_entity.id
_entity.type
_entity.pdbx_description
1 polymer ?
#
loop_
_entity_poly.entity_id
_entity_poly.type
_entity_poly.pdbx_seq_one_letter_code
_entity_poly.pdbx_strand_id
1 'polypeptide(L)'
;MDDRPDCCSLCTSMLSPLGLRILSTRDGFNYYNKLECKESAQRGCILCKIILQVAPKKWKSLQRLKFVGTLKHRPRTLVEDSAPIRLEGLFGFAIDCNAYMGKIVVYTSPESRAADFIISRPIVTDLAGDLAFSSAKSWLSQCLSEHENCHKQAFPALPHRLLDLAIEQDNSLVKLHISDVTGNCGQYAALSYCWGGPQPIIASTCSLETLKSGVSVSTLPQTIKDAIEVTRKLGLRYLWVDSLCILQDCAKDKQIEIQRMGSIYKNATVTIAASSASLVTQGFLRTARKHPESYPFQFPMPDGTTQEVSISARHFMSPNDPLETRGWEFQEKALSPRLLQFSGIELLWSCQTDPLKTISNDVIYYTIERNRLPSRIFNKAHRKGKSWVTPKQRIEMWRKVVSEYSRRELTDPEDRLEALVGVASELRHLWKDQYVYGLWESCMVGLLAWKSSKKQHQRSSRAPSWSWASLDGPISFNKLTQEDAVLLLKYFESPERKEVFR
;
A
#
# COMPACT_ATOMS: atom_id res chain seq x y z
N MET A 1 -30.58 33.31 20.20
CA MET A 1 -29.77 34.28 19.42
C MET A 1 -28.32 33.90 19.69
N ASP A 2 -27.60 33.16 18.85
CA ASP A 2 -27.50 33.19 17.39
C ASP A 2 -27.76 31.81 16.76
N ASP A 3 -28.88 31.68 16.07
CA ASP A 3 -29.20 30.52 15.23
C ASP A 3 -28.61 30.78 13.84
N ARG A 4 -27.27 30.84 13.76
CA ARG A 4 -26.60 30.98 12.46
C ARG A 4 -26.41 29.57 11.90
N PRO A 5 -27.02 29.23 10.76
CA PRO A 5 -26.75 27.94 10.13
C PRO A 5 -25.26 27.84 9.80
N ASP A 6 -24.65 26.70 10.12
CA ASP A 6 -23.25 26.37 9.79
C ASP A 6 -22.96 26.43 8.27
N CYS A 7 -24.01 26.57 7.45
CA CYS A 7 -23.94 26.72 6.01
C CYS A 7 -24.86 27.82 5.47
N CYS A 8 -24.43 28.46 4.37
CA CYS A 8 -25.28 29.39 3.65
C CYS A 8 -26.38 28.65 2.86
N SER A 9 -27.38 29.39 2.40
CA SER A 9 -28.51 28.86 1.62
C SER A 9 -28.08 28.09 0.37
N LEU A 10 -27.03 28.55 -0.32
CA LEU A 10 -26.55 27.87 -1.53
C LEU A 10 -25.87 26.53 -1.24
N CYS A 11 -25.06 26.44 -0.17
CA CYS A 11 -24.50 25.16 0.29
C CYS A 11 -25.60 24.18 0.68
N THR A 12 -26.60 24.66 1.42
CA THR A 12 -27.75 23.88 1.87
C THR A 12 -28.54 23.35 0.68
N SER A 13 -28.79 24.20 -0.31
CA SER A 13 -29.45 23.82 -1.56
C SER A 13 -28.65 22.78 -2.36
N MET A 14 -27.33 22.95 -2.48
CA MET A 14 -26.46 22.02 -3.19
C MET A 14 -26.47 20.60 -2.60
N LEU A 15 -26.59 20.48 -1.28
CA LEU A 15 -26.59 19.20 -0.57
C LEU A 15 -27.99 18.63 -0.32
N SER A 16 -29.06 19.37 -0.66
CA SER A 16 -30.43 18.86 -0.60
C SER A 16 -30.65 17.65 -1.53
N PRO A 17 -31.70 16.84 -1.36
CA PRO A 17 -32.01 15.73 -2.27
C PRO A 17 -32.08 16.16 -3.75
N LEU A 18 -32.63 17.34 -4.04
CA LEU A 18 -32.64 17.90 -5.40
C LEU A 18 -31.24 18.33 -5.85
N GLY A 19 -30.47 18.96 -4.97
CA GLY A 19 -29.07 19.33 -5.20
C GLY A 19 -28.19 18.12 -5.53
N LEU A 20 -28.32 17.01 -4.80
CA LEU A 20 -27.60 15.76 -5.07
C LEU A 20 -27.98 15.15 -6.43
N ARG A 21 -29.25 15.25 -6.84
CA ARG A 21 -29.68 14.87 -8.20
C ARG A 21 -29.04 15.78 -9.25
N ILE A 22 -29.01 17.09 -9.03
CA ILE A 22 -28.34 18.04 -9.94
C ILE A 22 -26.83 17.76 -10.02
N LEU A 23 -26.18 17.46 -8.90
CA LEU A 23 -24.77 17.06 -8.84
C LEU A 23 -24.47 15.78 -9.61
N SER A 24 -25.49 14.94 -9.85
CA SER A 24 -25.36 13.71 -10.65
C SER A 24 -25.40 13.93 -12.16
N THR A 25 -25.88 15.10 -12.60
CA THR A 25 -25.98 15.41 -14.02
C THR A 25 -24.66 15.96 -14.55
N ARG A 26 -24.50 15.93 -15.89
CA ARG A 26 -23.38 16.61 -16.55
C ARG A 26 -23.44 18.13 -16.39
N ASP A 27 -24.62 18.69 -16.13
CA ASP A 27 -24.82 20.12 -15.94
C ASP A 27 -24.32 20.60 -14.58
N GLY A 28 -24.27 19.70 -13.59
CA GLY A 28 -23.74 19.98 -12.26
C GLY A 28 -24.49 21.11 -11.55
N PHE A 29 -24.00 21.48 -10.38
CA PHE A 29 -24.57 22.53 -9.57
C PHE A 29 -23.82 23.85 -9.76
N ASN A 30 -24.49 24.87 -10.29
CA ASN A 30 -23.92 26.21 -10.41
C ASN A 30 -23.78 26.86 -9.04
N TYR A 31 -22.58 27.36 -8.75
CA TYR A 31 -22.20 27.84 -7.44
C TYR A 31 -21.67 29.28 -7.49
N TYR A 32 -21.44 29.85 -6.31
CA TYR A 32 -20.91 31.19 -6.12
C TYR A 32 -19.63 31.47 -6.93
N ASN A 33 -19.42 32.75 -7.23
CA ASN A 33 -18.10 33.25 -7.60
C ASN A 33 -17.18 33.35 -6.35
N LYS A 34 -15.91 33.69 -6.57
CA LYS A 34 -14.90 33.73 -5.50
C LYS A 34 -15.21 34.76 -4.42
N LEU A 35 -15.74 35.92 -4.79
CA LEU A 35 -16.07 36.99 -3.84
C LEU A 35 -17.25 36.58 -2.96
N GLU A 36 -18.34 36.12 -3.57
CA GLU A 36 -19.54 35.61 -2.89
C GLU A 36 -19.20 34.45 -1.93
N CYS A 37 -18.32 33.53 -2.36
CA CYS A 37 -17.85 32.43 -1.53
C CYS A 37 -17.03 32.91 -0.31
N LYS A 38 -16.13 33.90 -0.50
CA LYS A 38 -15.37 34.52 0.59
C LYS A 38 -16.26 35.21 1.61
N GLU A 39 -17.23 35.99 1.15
CA GLU A 39 -18.18 36.69 2.03
C GLU A 39 -19.03 35.69 2.84
N SER A 40 -19.47 34.62 2.20
CA SER A 40 -20.21 33.55 2.88
C SER A 40 -19.35 32.81 3.92
N ALA A 41 -18.07 32.54 3.60
CA ALA A 41 -17.11 31.96 4.55
C ALA A 41 -16.85 32.87 5.76
N GLN A 42 -16.69 34.18 5.54
CA GLN A 42 -16.53 35.18 6.60
C GLN A 42 -17.76 35.29 7.50
N ARG A 43 -18.96 35.10 6.94
CA ARG A 43 -20.22 35.04 7.70
C ARG A 43 -20.41 33.75 8.50
N GLY A 44 -19.55 32.75 8.32
CA GLY A 44 -19.53 31.54 9.15
C GLY A 44 -19.63 30.22 8.38
N CYS A 45 -20.01 30.25 7.09
CA CYS A 45 -20.29 29.03 6.32
C CYS A 45 -19.06 28.10 6.23
N ILE A 46 -19.15 26.92 6.84
CA ILE A 46 -18.06 25.93 6.92
C ILE A 46 -17.72 25.39 5.52
N LEU A 47 -18.72 25.02 4.72
CA LEU A 47 -18.49 24.50 3.37
C LEU A 47 -17.80 25.54 2.47
N CYS A 48 -18.18 26.83 2.55
CA CYS A 48 -17.48 27.89 1.82
C CYS A 48 -16.01 28.03 2.27
N LYS A 49 -15.72 27.89 3.57
CA LYS A 49 -14.33 27.89 4.08
C LYS A 49 -13.51 26.76 3.45
N ILE A 50 -14.06 25.55 3.39
CA ILE A 50 -13.40 24.37 2.79
C ILE A 50 -13.25 24.53 1.28
N ILE A 51 -14.28 25.03 0.58
CA ILE A 51 -14.23 25.34 -0.85
C ILE A 51 -13.05 26.28 -1.16
N LEU A 52 -12.83 27.30 -0.33
CA LEU A 52 -11.71 28.23 -0.49
C LEU A 52 -10.34 27.58 -0.23
N GLN A 53 -10.27 26.59 0.67
CA GLN A 53 -9.04 25.83 0.92
C GLN A 53 -8.65 24.97 -0.29
N VAL A 54 -9.63 24.36 -0.98
CA VAL A 54 -9.39 23.46 -2.12
C VAL A 54 -9.45 24.14 -3.50
N ALA A 55 -9.77 25.43 -3.55
CA ALA A 55 -9.89 26.16 -4.80
C ALA A 55 -8.54 26.31 -5.53
N PRO A 56 -8.50 26.25 -6.88
CA PRO A 56 -7.28 26.43 -7.63
C PRO A 56 -6.75 27.85 -7.44
N LYS A 57 -5.43 27.99 -7.34
CA LYS A 57 -4.76 29.30 -7.19
C LYS A 57 -5.17 30.31 -8.28
N LYS A 58 -5.50 29.83 -9.48
CA LYS A 58 -5.91 30.65 -10.63
C LYS A 58 -7.38 31.10 -10.61
N TRP A 59 -8.18 30.72 -9.62
CA TRP A 59 -9.59 31.12 -9.54
C TRP A 59 -9.72 32.64 -9.38
N LYS A 60 -10.31 33.30 -10.38
CA LYS A 60 -10.48 34.77 -10.42
C LYS A 60 -11.76 35.22 -9.71
N SER A 61 -11.80 36.49 -9.29
CA SER A 61 -12.84 37.05 -8.41
C SER A 61 -14.27 36.83 -8.89
N LEU A 62 -14.54 37.03 -10.19
CA LEU A 62 -15.89 36.94 -10.78
C LEU A 62 -16.22 35.58 -11.40
N GLN A 63 -15.26 34.64 -11.42
CA GLN A 63 -15.50 33.32 -12.00
C GLN A 63 -16.37 32.48 -11.07
N ARG A 64 -17.48 31.98 -11.61
CA ARG A 64 -18.35 31.03 -10.91
C ARG A 64 -17.74 29.62 -10.89
N LEU A 65 -18.11 28.88 -9.85
CA LEU A 65 -17.80 27.46 -9.76
C LEU A 65 -18.99 26.65 -10.25
N LYS A 66 -18.69 25.49 -10.82
CA LYS A 66 -19.64 24.42 -11.08
C LYS A 66 -19.21 23.19 -10.30
N PHE A 67 -20.09 22.67 -9.45
CA PHE A 67 -19.84 21.44 -8.72
C PHE A 67 -20.45 20.23 -9.43
N VAL A 68 -19.76 19.10 -9.36
CA VAL A 68 -20.24 17.79 -9.82
C VAL A 68 -19.98 16.80 -8.68
N GLY A 69 -20.94 15.94 -8.40
CA GLY A 69 -20.79 14.89 -7.39
C GLY A 69 -20.04 13.69 -7.95
N THR A 70 -19.17 13.08 -7.14
CA THR A 70 -18.78 11.69 -7.35
C THR A 70 -19.86 10.83 -6.73
N LEU A 71 -20.58 10.08 -7.56
CA LEU A 71 -21.69 9.26 -7.11
C LEU A 71 -21.46 7.83 -7.57
N LYS A 72 -21.59 6.87 -6.66
CA LYS A 72 -21.65 5.45 -7.01
C LYS A 72 -23.10 4.98 -7.01
N HIS A 73 -23.53 4.38 -8.12
CA HIS A 73 -24.75 3.58 -8.15
C HIS A 73 -24.48 2.22 -7.49
N ARG A 74 -25.47 1.66 -6.79
CA ARG A 74 -25.44 0.22 -6.46
C ARG A 74 -25.34 -0.62 -7.75
N PRO A 75 -24.73 -1.82 -7.70
CA PRO A 75 -24.67 -2.69 -8.88
C PRO A 75 -26.08 -3.02 -9.40
N ARG A 76 -26.17 -3.11 -10.73
CA ARG A 76 -27.36 -3.43 -11.52
C ARG A 76 -27.93 -4.81 -11.17
N THR A 77 -28.79 -4.88 -10.18
CA THR A 77 -29.89 -5.85 -10.14
C THR A 77 -31.07 -5.11 -9.53
N LEU A 78 -32.07 -4.85 -10.38
CA LEU A 78 -33.29 -4.06 -10.12
C LEU A 78 -33.05 -2.55 -10.14
N VAL A 79 -33.12 -1.99 -11.35
CA VAL A 79 -33.29 -0.55 -11.58
C VAL A 79 -34.74 -0.22 -11.28
N GLU A 80 -35.00 0.25 -10.07
CA GLU A 80 -36.06 1.22 -9.86
C GLU A 80 -35.41 2.61 -9.85
N ASP A 81 -36.10 3.61 -10.42
CA ASP A 81 -35.74 5.04 -10.34
C ASP A 81 -35.74 5.59 -8.88
N SER A 82 -35.91 4.71 -7.89
CA SER A 82 -35.94 4.97 -6.45
C SER A 82 -34.58 4.74 -5.76
N ALA A 83 -33.57 4.18 -6.43
CA ALA A 83 -32.31 3.84 -5.77
C ALA A 83 -31.58 5.09 -5.21
N PRO A 84 -31.22 5.12 -3.91
CA PRO A 84 -30.62 6.30 -3.31
C PRO A 84 -29.24 6.59 -3.93
N ILE A 85 -29.09 7.82 -4.41
CA ILE A 85 -27.82 8.37 -4.87
C ILE A 85 -26.88 8.49 -3.67
N ARG A 86 -25.70 7.87 -3.77
CA ARG A 86 -24.69 7.92 -2.69
C ARG A 86 -23.55 8.86 -3.04
N LEU A 87 -23.32 9.85 -2.18
CA LEU A 87 -22.23 10.82 -2.26
C LEU A 87 -20.90 10.18 -1.80
N GLU A 88 -19.94 10.11 -2.72
CA GLU A 88 -18.53 9.76 -2.45
C GLU A 88 -17.66 11.03 -2.34
N GLY A 89 -18.17 12.18 -2.77
CA GLY A 89 -17.58 13.49 -2.54
C GLY A 89 -17.92 14.49 -3.64
N LEU A 90 -17.44 15.71 -3.51
CA LEU A 90 -17.74 16.84 -4.40
C LEU A 90 -16.48 17.28 -5.15
N PHE A 91 -16.62 17.52 -6.46
CA PHE A 91 -15.62 18.18 -7.29
C PHE A 91 -16.13 19.53 -7.75
N GLY A 92 -15.28 20.55 -7.69
CA GLY A 92 -15.57 21.86 -8.25
C GLY A 92 -14.71 22.16 -9.48
N PHE A 93 -15.29 22.86 -10.45
CA PHE A 93 -14.60 23.37 -11.63
C PHE A 93 -14.86 24.86 -11.74
N ALA A 94 -13.81 25.66 -11.95
CA ALA A 94 -13.99 27.07 -12.27
C ALA A 94 -14.40 27.21 -13.75
N ILE A 95 -15.56 27.81 -13.96
CA ILE A 95 -16.12 28.06 -15.30
C ILE A 95 -15.15 28.98 -16.07
N ASP A 96 -15.04 28.78 -17.38
CA ASP A 96 -14.20 29.54 -18.33
C ASP A 96 -12.66 29.40 -18.19
N CYS A 97 -12.15 28.61 -17.25
CA CYS A 97 -10.71 28.35 -17.14
C CYS A 97 -10.32 26.89 -17.02
N ASN A 98 -11.30 25.98 -17.04
CA ASN A 98 -11.13 24.53 -16.91
C ASN A 98 -10.15 24.14 -15.78
N ALA A 99 -10.14 24.93 -14.70
CA ALA A 99 -9.26 24.74 -13.58
C ALA A 99 -9.96 23.89 -12.52
N TYR A 100 -9.32 22.76 -12.20
CA TYR A 100 -9.83 21.77 -11.26
C TYR A 100 -9.62 22.21 -9.80
N MET A 101 -10.68 22.15 -8.99
CA MET A 101 -10.59 22.25 -7.54
C MET A 101 -10.23 20.90 -6.92
N GLY A 102 -9.58 20.93 -5.74
CA GLY A 102 -9.45 19.73 -4.93
C GLY A 102 -10.81 19.14 -4.55
N LYS A 103 -10.84 17.84 -4.27
CA LYS A 103 -12.06 17.12 -3.87
C LYS A 103 -12.44 17.50 -2.43
N ILE A 104 -13.73 17.66 -2.17
CA ILE A 104 -14.28 17.76 -0.81
C ILE A 104 -14.92 16.43 -0.46
N VAL A 105 -14.62 15.88 0.71
CA VAL A 105 -15.13 14.59 1.17
C VAL A 105 -16.08 14.82 2.33
N VAL A 106 -17.23 14.16 2.27
CA VAL A 106 -18.20 14.09 3.36
C VAL A 106 -18.19 12.64 3.85
N TYR A 107 -18.11 12.44 5.16
CA TYR A 107 -18.08 11.11 5.76
C TYR A 107 -18.87 11.08 7.07
N THR A 108 -19.36 9.90 7.42
CA THR A 108 -20.19 9.69 8.61
C THR A 108 -19.98 8.29 9.17
N SER A 109 -20.32 8.05 10.43
CA SER A 109 -20.14 6.72 11.04
C SER A 109 -21.07 5.68 10.38
N PRO A 110 -20.71 4.38 10.40
CA PRO A 110 -21.57 3.32 9.87
C PRO A 110 -22.97 3.26 10.51
N GLU A 111 -23.10 3.71 11.75
CA GLU A 111 -24.34 3.69 12.54
C GLU A 111 -25.23 4.91 12.28
N SER A 112 -24.72 5.92 11.58
CA SER A 112 -25.46 7.14 11.23
C SER A 112 -26.55 6.88 10.20
N ARG A 113 -27.70 7.55 10.35
CA ARG A 113 -28.77 7.54 9.34
C ARG A 113 -28.29 8.07 7.97
N ALA A 114 -27.27 8.92 7.96
CA ALA A 114 -26.69 9.45 6.73
C ALA A 114 -25.78 8.42 6.00
N ALA A 115 -25.45 7.29 6.63
CA ALA A 115 -24.59 6.25 6.04
C ALA A 115 -25.18 5.58 4.79
N ASP A 116 -26.49 5.68 4.59
CA ASP A 116 -27.19 5.23 3.38
C ASP A 116 -26.95 6.12 2.17
N PHE A 117 -26.57 7.38 2.40
CA PHE A 117 -26.33 8.40 1.37
C PHE A 117 -24.85 8.77 1.25
N ILE A 118 -24.04 8.55 2.29
CA ILE A 118 -22.62 8.89 2.31
C ILE A 118 -21.81 7.60 2.35
N ILE A 119 -20.84 7.45 1.43
CA ILE A 119 -20.04 6.21 1.31
C ILE A 119 -18.79 6.25 2.18
N SER A 120 -18.15 7.42 2.28
CA SER A 120 -16.91 7.58 3.02
C SER A 120 -17.15 7.44 4.53
N ARG A 121 -16.14 6.95 5.24
CA ARG A 121 -16.17 6.72 6.69
C ARG A 121 -15.04 7.49 7.36
N PRO A 122 -15.17 7.81 8.66
CA PRO A 122 -14.06 8.35 9.42
C PRO A 122 -12.82 7.47 9.31
N ILE A 123 -11.65 8.10 9.37
CA ILE A 123 -10.39 7.38 9.45
C ILE A 123 -10.37 6.59 10.76
N VAL A 124 -10.05 5.30 10.67
CA VAL A 124 -9.95 4.44 11.86
C VAL A 124 -8.52 4.50 12.40
N THR A 125 -8.37 5.04 13.61
CA THR A 125 -7.06 5.17 14.26
C THR A 125 -6.79 4.17 15.35
N ASP A 126 -7.84 3.65 15.98
CA ASP A 126 -7.70 2.47 16.82
C ASP A 126 -7.63 1.23 15.92
N LEU A 127 -6.41 0.81 15.63
CA LEU A 127 -6.17 -0.38 14.83
C LEU A 127 -6.22 -1.67 15.65
N ALA A 128 -6.41 -1.58 16.97
CA ALA A 128 -6.71 -2.72 17.85
C ALA A 128 -8.24 -2.93 18.01
N GLY A 129 -9.06 -2.00 17.51
CA GLY A 129 -10.51 -2.07 17.63
C GLY A 129 -11.17 -3.09 16.70
N ASP A 130 -12.40 -3.50 17.04
CA ASP A 130 -13.15 -4.53 16.30
C ASP A 130 -13.43 -4.13 14.84
N LEU A 131 -13.62 -2.84 14.56
CA LEU A 131 -13.83 -2.35 13.20
C LEU A 131 -12.60 -2.60 12.31
N ALA A 132 -11.39 -2.41 12.83
CA ALA A 132 -10.16 -2.66 12.09
C ALA A 132 -9.99 -4.15 11.77
N PHE A 133 -10.18 -5.01 12.79
CA PHE A 133 -10.04 -6.45 12.62
C PHE A 133 -11.14 -7.07 11.74
N SER A 134 -12.40 -6.65 11.90
CA SER A 134 -13.51 -7.12 11.06
C SER A 134 -13.31 -6.72 9.60
N SER A 135 -12.84 -5.49 9.34
CA SER A 135 -12.49 -5.03 8.00
C SER A 135 -11.35 -5.85 7.40
N ALA A 136 -10.26 -6.06 8.15
CA ALA A 136 -9.12 -6.88 7.71
C ALA A 136 -9.55 -8.32 7.35
N LYS A 137 -10.37 -8.95 8.21
CA LYS A 137 -10.90 -10.29 7.99
C LYS A 137 -11.82 -10.34 6.77
N SER A 138 -12.67 -9.33 6.58
CA SER A 138 -13.55 -9.21 5.41
C SER A 138 -12.74 -9.08 4.12
N TRP A 139 -11.72 -8.22 4.07
CA TRP A 139 -10.89 -8.03 2.89
C TRP A 139 -10.09 -9.29 2.55
N LEU A 140 -9.53 -9.96 3.56
CA LEU A 140 -8.84 -11.23 3.36
C LEU A 140 -9.77 -12.31 2.80
N SER A 141 -10.95 -12.46 3.40
CA SER A 141 -11.96 -13.44 2.99
C SER A 141 -12.42 -13.18 1.55
N GLN A 142 -12.77 -11.93 1.24
CA GLN A 142 -13.16 -11.50 -0.11
C GLN A 142 -12.06 -11.80 -1.13
N CYS A 143 -10.80 -11.50 -0.78
CA CYS A 143 -9.68 -11.73 -1.68
C CYS A 143 -9.40 -13.22 -1.91
N LEU A 144 -9.66 -14.08 -0.93
CA LEU A 144 -9.49 -15.53 -1.06
C LEU A 144 -10.60 -16.16 -1.90
N SER A 145 -11.85 -15.70 -1.75
CA SER A 145 -13.01 -16.24 -2.48
C SER A 145 -13.11 -15.68 -3.91
N GLU A 146 -13.12 -14.36 -4.05
CA GLU A 146 -13.57 -13.68 -5.28
C GLU A 146 -12.42 -13.37 -6.25
N HIS A 147 -11.26 -12.92 -5.75
CA HIS A 147 -10.24 -12.30 -6.62
C HIS A 147 -9.47 -13.29 -7.49
N GLU A 148 -9.76 -13.31 -8.80
CA GLU A 148 -9.10 -14.19 -9.77
C GLU A 148 -7.61 -13.89 -10.00
N ASN A 149 -7.17 -12.64 -9.87
CA ASN A 149 -5.76 -12.28 -10.06
C ASN A 149 -4.88 -12.59 -8.84
N CYS A 150 -5.49 -12.97 -7.71
CA CYS A 150 -4.79 -13.24 -6.47
C CYS A 150 -4.44 -14.73 -6.32
N HIS A 151 -3.43 -15.02 -5.51
CA HIS A 151 -3.00 -16.38 -5.23
C HIS A 151 -4.09 -17.13 -4.43
N LYS A 152 -4.77 -18.10 -5.05
CA LYS A 152 -5.83 -18.90 -4.41
C LYS A 152 -5.34 -20.26 -3.87
N GLN A 153 -4.03 -20.45 -3.67
CA GLN A 153 -3.55 -21.72 -3.14
C GLN A 153 -4.06 -21.90 -1.71
N ALA A 154 -4.95 -22.87 -1.51
CA ALA A 154 -5.57 -23.14 -0.23
C ALA A 154 -4.55 -23.57 0.83
N PHE A 155 -3.52 -24.30 0.41
CA PHE A 155 -2.46 -24.85 1.27
C PHE A 155 -1.09 -24.58 0.64
N PRO A 156 -0.48 -23.41 0.90
CA PRO A 156 0.90 -23.16 0.50
C PRO A 156 1.87 -24.02 1.32
N ALA A 157 3.03 -24.33 0.75
CA ALA A 157 4.11 -25.00 1.48
C ALA A 157 4.55 -24.09 2.65
N LEU A 158 4.67 -24.67 3.84
CA LEU A 158 5.12 -23.94 5.01
C LEU A 158 6.62 -23.65 4.93
N PRO A 159 7.08 -22.48 5.40
CA PRO A 159 8.49 -22.27 5.72
C PRO A 159 9.03 -23.35 6.67
N HIS A 160 10.35 -23.54 6.66
CA HIS A 160 10.99 -24.55 7.49
C HIS A 160 10.73 -24.33 8.98
N ARG A 161 10.64 -23.07 9.42
CA ARG A 161 10.33 -22.68 10.80
C ARG A 161 9.27 -21.60 10.84
N LEU A 162 8.33 -21.75 11.76
CA LEU A 162 7.20 -20.85 12.00
C LEU A 162 6.87 -20.81 13.49
N LEU A 163 6.29 -19.73 13.98
CA LEU A 163 5.62 -19.75 15.27
C LEU A 163 4.24 -20.42 15.11
N ASP A 164 4.00 -21.45 15.89
CA ASP A 164 2.68 -22.01 16.15
C ASP A 164 2.03 -21.24 17.30
N LEU A 165 0.94 -20.56 16.97
CA LEU A 165 0.23 -19.70 17.90
C LEU A 165 -0.90 -20.40 18.66
N ALA A 166 -1.08 -21.71 18.47
CA ALA A 166 -2.06 -22.62 19.09
C ALA A 166 -3.40 -21.96 19.47
N ILE A 167 -4.48 -22.29 18.76
CA ILE A 167 -5.81 -21.70 19.00
C ILE A 167 -6.55 -22.45 20.12
N GLU A 168 -5.85 -22.84 21.19
CA GLU A 168 -6.42 -23.56 22.35
C GLU A 168 -6.39 -22.69 23.63
N GLN A 169 -6.99 -23.17 24.71
CA GLN A 169 -7.42 -22.38 25.88
C GLN A 169 -6.31 -21.56 26.57
N ASP A 170 -5.04 -21.95 26.44
CA ASP A 170 -3.90 -21.17 26.93
C ASP A 170 -3.15 -20.48 25.78
N ASN A 171 -3.54 -19.24 25.50
CA ASN A 171 -2.93 -18.37 24.49
C ASN A 171 -1.65 -17.67 24.97
N SER A 172 -1.14 -17.98 26.16
CA SER A 172 0.00 -17.29 26.77
C SER A 172 1.34 -17.72 26.20
N LEU A 173 1.45 -18.92 25.63
CA LEU A 173 2.68 -19.47 25.05
C LEU A 173 2.60 -19.55 23.53
N VAL A 174 3.74 -19.36 22.87
CA VAL A 174 3.92 -19.63 21.44
C VAL A 174 5.15 -20.52 21.24
N LYS A 175 5.09 -21.44 20.27
CA LYS A 175 6.13 -22.44 20.05
C LYS A 175 6.71 -22.33 18.65
N LEU A 176 8.00 -22.52 18.50
CA LEU A 176 8.63 -22.65 17.20
C LEU A 176 8.34 -24.04 16.63
N HIS A 177 7.49 -24.10 15.62
CA HIS A 177 7.21 -25.28 14.82
C HIS A 177 8.27 -25.45 13.74
N ILE A 178 8.82 -26.66 13.65
CA ILE A 178 9.68 -27.07 12.53
C ILE A 178 8.81 -27.87 11.56
N SER A 179 8.70 -27.35 10.34
CA SER A 179 8.06 -28.06 9.25
C SER A 179 9.04 -29.11 8.72
N ASP A 180 8.65 -30.39 8.80
CA ASP A 180 9.40 -31.46 8.18
C ASP A 180 9.41 -31.31 6.65
N VAL A 181 10.48 -31.80 6.03
CA VAL A 181 10.82 -31.60 4.61
C VAL A 181 9.79 -32.21 3.65
N THR A 182 8.85 -33.02 4.15
CA THR A 182 7.82 -33.70 3.35
C THR A 182 6.40 -33.21 3.67
N GLY A 183 5.90 -32.28 2.87
CA GLY A 183 4.46 -32.14 2.63
C GLY A 183 3.64 -31.27 3.60
N ASN A 184 4.26 -30.58 4.56
CA ASN A 184 3.53 -29.67 5.44
C ASN A 184 3.08 -28.42 4.67
N CYS A 185 1.77 -28.35 4.42
CA CYS A 185 1.12 -27.20 3.81
C CYS A 185 0.14 -26.58 4.79
N GLY A 186 0.03 -25.26 4.81
CA GLY A 186 -0.87 -24.57 5.72
C GLY A 186 -0.88 -23.06 5.50
N GLN A 187 -1.92 -22.41 6.01
CA GLN A 187 -2.02 -20.96 5.96
C GLN A 187 -1.19 -20.33 7.08
N TYR A 188 -0.44 -19.29 6.74
CA TYR A 188 0.39 -18.54 7.68
C TYR A 188 0.41 -17.06 7.31
N ALA A 189 0.65 -16.22 8.31
CA ALA A 189 1.02 -14.82 8.12
C ALA A 189 2.54 -14.67 8.13
N ALA A 190 3.07 -13.70 7.38
CA ALA A 190 4.46 -13.26 7.51
C ALA A 190 4.51 -11.84 8.09
N LEU A 191 5.44 -11.57 8.99
CA LEU A 191 5.64 -10.24 9.57
C LEU A 191 6.77 -9.50 8.84
N SER A 192 6.46 -8.32 8.28
CA SER A 192 7.42 -7.33 7.82
C SER A 192 7.44 -6.16 8.83
N TYR A 193 8.60 -5.85 9.39
CA TYR A 193 8.74 -4.88 10.47
C TYR A 193 10.17 -4.32 10.57
N CYS A 194 10.35 -3.19 11.21
CA CYS A 194 11.67 -2.69 11.58
C CYS A 194 12.19 -3.41 12.83
N TRP A 195 13.38 -4.01 12.75
CA TRP A 195 14.04 -4.56 13.94
C TRP A 195 14.30 -3.43 14.94
N GLY A 196 14.99 -2.38 14.49
CA GLY A 196 15.15 -1.12 15.22
C GLY A 196 15.57 -1.28 16.68
N GLY A 197 16.87 -1.21 16.93
CA GLY A 197 17.45 -1.39 18.26
C GLY A 197 17.65 -2.87 18.65
N PRO A 198 18.01 -3.11 19.93
CA PRO A 198 18.34 -4.45 20.42
C PRO A 198 17.18 -5.44 20.27
N GLN A 199 17.47 -6.67 19.85
CA GLN A 199 16.52 -7.77 19.76
C GLN A 199 16.68 -8.67 20.99
N PRO A 200 15.78 -8.61 21.99
CA PRO A 200 15.96 -9.33 23.25
C PRO A 200 15.77 -10.84 23.11
N ILE A 201 14.96 -11.26 22.14
CA ILE A 201 14.67 -12.67 21.87
C ILE A 201 14.86 -12.88 20.37
N ILE A 202 15.79 -13.77 20.02
CA ILE A 202 16.09 -14.20 18.66
C ILE A 202 16.29 -15.71 18.64
N ALA A 203 16.09 -16.32 17.49
CA ALA A 203 16.50 -17.70 17.26
C ALA A 203 18.02 -17.77 17.11
N SER A 204 18.64 -18.57 17.96
CA SER A 204 20.05 -18.92 17.92
C SER A 204 20.19 -20.40 18.19
N THR A 205 21.37 -20.97 17.95
CA THR A 205 21.65 -22.37 18.30
C THR A 205 21.35 -22.67 19.78
N CYS A 206 21.62 -21.71 20.68
CA CYS A 206 21.35 -21.83 22.12
C CYS A 206 19.87 -21.65 22.49
N SER A 207 19.12 -20.77 21.80
CA SER A 207 17.72 -20.49 22.15
C SER A 207 16.72 -21.44 21.46
N LEU A 208 17.17 -22.24 20.49
CA LEU A 208 16.32 -23.07 19.64
C LEU A 208 15.41 -24.03 20.44
N GLU A 209 15.96 -24.79 21.38
CA GLU A 209 15.17 -25.74 22.18
C GLU A 209 14.18 -25.04 23.12
N THR A 210 14.53 -23.84 23.61
CA THR A 210 13.61 -23.02 24.39
C THR A 210 12.45 -22.52 23.52
N LEU A 211 12.75 -22.04 22.31
CA LEU A 211 11.74 -21.60 21.36
C LEU A 211 10.80 -22.73 20.94
N LYS A 212 11.31 -23.96 20.75
CA LYS A 212 10.49 -25.16 20.48
C LYS A 212 9.59 -25.54 21.65
N SER A 213 10.13 -25.49 22.87
CA SER A 213 9.40 -25.83 24.09
C SER A 213 8.29 -24.83 24.39
N GLY A 214 8.51 -23.56 24.06
CA GLY A 214 7.54 -22.49 24.11
C GLY A 214 8.06 -21.27 24.86
N VAL A 215 7.69 -20.09 24.38
CA VAL A 215 8.03 -18.81 24.99
C VAL A 215 6.75 -18.05 25.30
N SER A 216 6.74 -17.37 26.45
CA SER A 216 5.61 -16.52 26.82
C SER A 216 5.47 -15.35 25.86
N VAL A 217 4.24 -15.11 25.39
CA VAL A 217 3.92 -13.93 24.58
C VAL A 217 4.28 -12.66 25.32
N SER A 218 4.14 -12.63 26.65
CA SER A 218 4.45 -11.44 27.47
C SER A 218 5.92 -11.02 27.41
N THR A 219 6.84 -11.95 27.17
CA THR A 219 8.29 -11.68 27.08
C THR A 219 8.72 -11.19 25.71
N LEU A 220 7.86 -11.33 24.69
CA LEU A 220 8.17 -10.90 23.33
C LEU A 220 8.08 -9.37 23.19
N PRO A 221 8.89 -8.77 22.30
CA PRO A 221 8.74 -7.37 21.91
C PRO A 221 7.34 -6.99 21.44
N GLN A 222 6.94 -5.73 21.65
CA GLN A 222 5.56 -5.28 21.37
C GLN A 222 5.13 -5.47 19.92
N THR A 223 6.01 -5.24 18.95
CA THR A 223 5.70 -5.46 17.52
C THR A 223 5.39 -6.93 17.22
N ILE A 224 6.09 -7.87 17.88
CA ILE A 224 5.82 -9.31 17.70
C ILE A 224 4.52 -9.69 18.42
N LYS A 225 4.26 -9.15 19.62
CA LYS A 225 2.98 -9.35 20.34
C LYS A 225 1.78 -8.88 19.51
N ASP A 226 1.88 -7.69 18.94
CA ASP A 226 0.87 -7.12 18.06
C ASP A 226 0.66 -8.00 16.81
N ALA A 227 1.73 -8.52 16.20
CA ALA A 227 1.63 -9.44 15.06
C ALA A 227 0.95 -10.76 15.42
N ILE A 228 1.21 -11.30 16.62
CA ILE A 228 0.53 -12.50 17.16
C ILE A 228 -0.97 -12.22 17.32
N GLU A 229 -1.33 -11.07 17.91
CA GLU A 229 -2.72 -10.64 18.07
C GLU A 229 -3.44 -10.56 16.73
N VAL A 230 -2.84 -9.88 15.73
CA VAL A 230 -3.39 -9.78 14.37
C VAL A 230 -3.57 -11.15 13.74
N THR A 231 -2.54 -12.00 13.83
CA THR A 231 -2.57 -13.34 13.21
C THR A 231 -3.72 -14.19 13.77
N ARG A 232 -3.88 -14.19 15.11
CA ARG A 232 -4.98 -14.89 15.79
C ARG A 232 -6.34 -14.30 15.40
N LYS A 233 -6.49 -12.97 15.37
CA LYS A 233 -7.75 -12.29 14.98
C LYS A 233 -8.16 -12.55 13.52
N LEU A 234 -7.18 -12.77 12.64
CA LEU A 234 -7.42 -13.20 11.26
C LEU A 234 -7.79 -14.69 11.14
N GLY A 235 -7.70 -15.46 12.22
CA GLY A 235 -7.98 -16.89 12.24
C GLY A 235 -6.83 -17.75 11.70
N LEU A 236 -5.60 -17.22 11.69
CA LEU A 236 -4.41 -17.93 11.24
C LEU A 236 -3.66 -18.52 12.45
N ARG A 237 -3.17 -19.75 12.30
CA ARG A 237 -2.40 -20.46 13.33
C ARG A 237 -0.92 -20.13 13.33
N TYR A 238 -0.35 -19.93 12.14
CA TYR A 238 1.09 -19.80 11.97
C TYR A 238 1.52 -18.37 11.64
N LEU A 239 2.62 -17.94 12.24
CA LEU A 239 3.26 -16.65 11.98
C LEU A 239 4.75 -16.86 11.71
N TRP A 240 5.24 -16.32 10.59
CA TRP A 240 6.66 -16.23 10.30
C TRP A 240 7.22 -14.88 10.76
N VAL A 241 8.29 -14.92 11.56
CA VAL A 241 9.05 -13.75 12.02
C VAL A 241 10.53 -14.05 11.81
N ASP A 242 11.22 -13.24 10.99
CA ASP A 242 12.63 -13.45 10.62
C ASP A 242 13.57 -13.71 11.81
N SER A 243 13.48 -12.88 12.85
CA SER A 243 14.33 -12.93 14.04
C SER A 243 14.12 -14.19 14.87
N LEU A 244 12.96 -14.84 14.75
CA LEU A 244 12.58 -16.05 15.49
C LEU A 244 12.56 -17.31 14.62
N CYS A 245 12.57 -17.18 13.29
CA CYS A 245 12.49 -18.30 12.35
C CYS A 245 13.80 -18.53 11.57
N ILE A 246 14.80 -17.67 11.71
CA ILE A 246 16.14 -17.81 11.13
C ILE A 246 17.16 -17.86 12.25
N LEU A 247 18.10 -18.83 12.21
CA LEU A 247 19.16 -18.93 13.22
C LEU A 247 20.17 -17.79 13.03
N GLN A 248 20.13 -16.81 13.92
CA GLN A 248 20.85 -15.55 13.80
C GLN A 248 22.36 -15.66 14.04
N ASP A 249 22.83 -16.77 14.59
CA ASP A 249 24.23 -17.09 14.83
C ASP A 249 24.80 -18.13 13.84
N CYS A 250 23.99 -18.61 12.89
CA CYS A 250 24.38 -19.63 11.92
C CYS A 250 24.41 -19.06 10.49
N ALA A 251 25.61 -18.76 9.96
CA ALA A 251 25.77 -18.20 8.61
C ALA A 251 25.16 -19.09 7.51
N LYS A 252 25.33 -20.42 7.62
CA LYS A 252 24.76 -21.39 6.67
C LYS A 252 23.24 -21.36 6.65
N ASP A 253 22.61 -21.32 7.83
CA ASP A 253 21.15 -21.25 7.95
C ASP A 253 20.61 -19.92 7.43
N LYS A 254 21.25 -18.80 7.79
CA LYS A 254 20.92 -17.48 7.24
C LYS A 254 20.93 -17.48 5.71
N GLN A 255 22.00 -17.98 5.10
CA GLN A 255 22.12 -18.01 3.64
C GLN A 255 20.97 -18.80 2.99
N ILE A 256 20.63 -19.97 3.54
CA ILE A 256 19.52 -20.80 3.04
C ILE A 256 18.18 -20.07 3.18
N GLU A 257 17.92 -19.49 4.35
CA GLU A 257 16.63 -18.84 4.62
C GLU A 257 16.49 -17.50 3.86
N ILE A 258 17.56 -16.72 3.70
CA ILE A 258 17.58 -15.51 2.87
C ILE A 258 17.23 -15.85 1.41
N GLN A 259 17.80 -16.93 0.86
CA GLN A 259 17.44 -17.41 -0.48
C GLN A 259 15.96 -17.84 -0.57
N ARG A 260 15.37 -18.28 0.54
CA ARG A 260 13.95 -18.67 0.63
C ARG A 260 13.01 -17.51 0.93
N MET A 261 13.48 -16.37 1.46
CA MET A 261 12.63 -15.23 1.88
C MET A 261 11.63 -14.83 0.80
N GLY A 262 12.05 -14.77 -0.46
CA GLY A 262 11.14 -14.45 -1.56
C GLY A 262 9.95 -15.42 -1.65
N SER A 263 10.20 -16.71 -1.48
CA SER A 263 9.14 -17.73 -1.45
C SER A 263 8.29 -17.67 -0.18
N ILE A 264 8.87 -17.30 0.96
CA ILE A 264 8.18 -17.17 2.24
C ILE A 264 7.13 -16.05 2.15
N TYR A 265 7.48 -14.86 1.66
CA TYR A 265 6.50 -13.79 1.49
C TYR A 265 5.51 -14.06 0.36
N LYS A 266 5.97 -14.70 -0.73
CA LYS A 266 5.10 -15.08 -1.85
C LYS A 266 4.02 -16.09 -1.49
N ASN A 267 4.35 -17.05 -0.64
CA ASN A 267 3.44 -18.11 -0.24
C ASN A 267 2.62 -17.76 1.01
N ALA A 268 2.94 -16.66 1.71
CA ALA A 268 2.17 -16.20 2.84
C ALA A 268 0.70 -15.96 2.45
N THR A 269 -0.21 -16.32 3.36
CA THR A 269 -1.65 -16.05 3.17
C THR A 269 -1.89 -14.54 3.17
N VAL A 270 -1.20 -13.84 4.07
CA VAL A 270 -1.14 -12.38 4.18
C VAL A 270 0.20 -11.98 4.79
N THR A 271 0.74 -10.86 4.35
CA THR A 271 1.88 -10.22 5.04
C THR A 271 1.36 -9.07 5.89
N ILE A 272 1.68 -9.10 7.17
CA ILE A 272 1.42 -8.03 8.13
C ILE A 272 2.61 -7.09 8.08
N ALA A 273 2.38 -5.83 7.71
CA ALA A 273 3.42 -4.81 7.70
C ALA A 273 3.22 -3.86 8.89
N ALA A 274 4.15 -3.89 9.84
CA ALA A 274 4.20 -3.01 11.01
C ALA A 274 4.80 -1.64 10.64
N SER A 275 4.18 -0.98 9.66
CA SER A 275 4.81 0.12 8.92
C SER A 275 5.11 1.37 9.75
N SER A 276 4.29 1.64 10.77
CA SER A 276 4.44 2.79 11.66
C SER A 276 5.53 2.65 12.72
N ALA A 277 6.02 1.43 13.00
CA ALA A 277 6.99 1.18 14.05
C ALA A 277 8.42 1.26 13.52
N SER A 278 9.26 2.10 14.14
CA SER A 278 10.69 2.17 13.84
C SER A 278 11.52 1.20 14.69
N LEU A 279 11.00 0.79 15.85
CA LEU A 279 11.65 -0.15 16.79
C LEU A 279 10.72 -1.33 17.09
N VAL A 280 11.29 -2.53 17.28
CA VAL A 280 10.51 -3.74 17.61
C VAL A 280 9.76 -3.63 18.95
N THR A 281 10.20 -2.74 19.84
CA THR A 281 9.61 -2.52 21.17
C THR A 281 8.41 -1.58 21.17
N GLN A 282 8.14 -0.85 20.07
CA GLN A 282 7.06 0.15 20.01
C GLN A 282 5.67 -0.46 19.81
N GLY A 283 5.56 -1.51 19.01
CA GLY A 283 4.26 -1.96 18.52
C GLY A 283 3.70 -1.07 17.42
N PHE A 284 2.59 -1.51 16.83
CA PHE A 284 1.92 -0.83 15.71
C PHE A 284 0.40 -0.79 15.84
N LEU A 285 -0.23 -1.56 16.72
CA LEU A 285 -1.69 -1.55 16.88
C LEU A 285 -2.16 -0.30 17.61
N ARG A 286 -1.55 -0.05 18.78
CA ARG A 286 -1.98 0.94 19.77
C ARG A 286 -1.22 2.27 19.67
N THR A 287 -0.67 2.56 18.50
CA THR A 287 0.08 3.78 18.22
C THR A 287 -0.87 4.97 18.04
N ALA A 288 -0.55 6.11 18.65
CA ALA A 288 -1.29 7.35 18.44
C ALA A 288 -1.12 7.82 16.99
N ARG A 289 -2.24 8.15 16.34
CA ARG A 289 -2.28 8.57 14.93
C ARG A 289 -2.91 9.95 14.83
N LYS A 290 -2.34 10.80 13.98
CA LYS A 290 -2.85 12.15 13.74
C LYS A 290 -3.90 12.12 12.64
N HIS A 291 -5.02 12.76 12.91
CA HIS A 291 -6.07 12.96 11.92
C HIS A 291 -5.87 14.26 11.17
N PRO A 292 -6.22 14.29 9.88
CA PRO A 292 -6.48 15.54 9.22
C PRO A 292 -7.66 16.28 9.87
N GLU A 293 -7.66 17.60 9.79
CA GLU A 293 -8.77 18.40 10.32
C GLU A 293 -10.08 18.08 9.59
N SER A 294 -11.16 18.04 10.36
CA SER A 294 -12.51 17.90 9.84
C SER A 294 -13.47 18.73 10.65
N TYR A 295 -14.56 19.13 10.01
CA TYR A 295 -15.53 20.03 10.60
C TYR A 295 -16.89 19.33 10.69
N PRO A 296 -17.64 19.50 11.78
CA PRO A 296 -19.01 19.04 11.85
C PRO A 296 -19.85 19.78 10.80
N PHE A 297 -20.83 19.08 10.23
CA PHE A 297 -21.70 19.60 9.19
C PHE A 297 -23.10 18.99 9.32
N GLN A 298 -24.13 19.84 9.33
CA GLN A 298 -25.52 19.40 9.37
C GLN A 298 -25.98 18.99 7.95
N PHE A 299 -26.00 17.67 7.69
CA PHE A 299 -26.39 17.11 6.41
C PHE A 299 -27.92 17.02 6.30
N PRO A 300 -28.55 17.57 5.24
CA PRO A 300 -29.99 17.51 5.07
C PRO A 300 -30.44 16.10 4.64
N MET A 301 -31.41 15.54 5.36
CA MET A 301 -31.97 14.21 5.13
C MET A 301 -33.25 14.28 4.27
N PRO A 302 -33.62 13.20 3.54
CA PRO A 302 -34.82 13.20 2.69
C PRO A 302 -36.14 13.42 3.43
N ASP A 303 -36.21 13.13 4.72
CA ASP A 303 -37.38 13.34 5.57
C ASP A 303 -37.50 14.78 6.10
N GLY A 304 -36.62 15.68 5.67
CA GLY A 304 -36.59 17.08 6.10
C GLY A 304 -35.82 17.32 7.40
N THR A 305 -35.31 16.27 8.05
CA THR A 305 -34.43 16.40 9.23
C THR A 305 -32.98 16.66 8.84
N THR A 306 -32.11 16.94 9.82
CA THR A 306 -30.66 17.02 9.61
C THR A 306 -29.93 15.94 10.42
N GLN A 307 -28.80 15.49 9.89
CA GLN A 307 -27.90 14.57 10.57
C GLN A 307 -26.50 15.18 10.59
N GLU A 308 -25.86 15.22 11.75
CA GLU A 308 -24.46 15.65 11.84
C GLU A 308 -23.55 14.63 11.14
N VAL A 309 -22.70 15.13 10.24
CA VAL A 309 -21.66 14.40 9.52
C VAL A 309 -20.36 15.19 9.58
N SER A 310 -19.26 14.60 9.13
CA SER A 310 -17.98 15.30 9.03
C SER A 310 -17.68 15.67 7.58
N ILE A 311 -17.08 16.84 7.40
CA ILE A 311 -16.63 17.31 6.09
C ILE A 311 -15.17 17.76 6.16
N SER A 312 -14.40 17.45 5.11
CA SER A 312 -13.02 17.89 4.98
C SER A 312 -12.64 18.11 3.52
N ALA A 313 -11.57 18.87 3.31
CA ALA A 313 -10.81 18.77 2.07
C ALA A 313 -10.27 17.33 1.93
N ARG A 314 -10.12 16.83 0.70
CA ARG A 314 -9.41 15.57 0.48
C ARG A 314 -7.93 15.75 0.77
N HIS A 315 -7.40 14.87 1.61
CA HIS A 315 -6.00 14.93 2.00
C HIS A 315 -5.14 14.13 1.03
N PHE A 316 -4.06 14.74 0.54
CA PHE A 316 -3.02 14.05 -0.22
C PHE A 316 -1.91 13.68 0.76
N MET A 317 -1.76 12.39 1.02
CA MET A 317 -0.80 11.93 2.02
C MET A 317 0.07 10.82 1.44
N SER A 318 1.37 10.93 1.71
CA SER A 318 2.29 9.80 1.66
C SER A 318 2.63 9.46 3.10
N PRO A 319 2.31 8.26 3.60
CA PRO A 319 2.82 7.83 4.88
C PRO A 319 4.35 7.93 4.84
N ASN A 320 4.94 8.61 5.82
CA ASN A 320 6.38 8.56 6.04
C ASN A 320 6.66 7.40 7.00
N ASP A 321 6.25 6.20 6.59
CA ASP A 321 6.28 4.99 7.40
C ASP A 321 7.73 4.47 7.47
N PRO A 322 8.33 4.31 8.68
CA PRO A 322 9.72 3.87 8.83
C PRO A 322 10.07 2.57 8.10
N LEU A 323 9.12 1.65 7.98
CA LEU A 323 9.36 0.37 7.32
C LEU A 323 9.70 0.51 5.83
N GLU A 324 9.10 1.48 5.14
CA GLU A 324 9.29 1.67 3.70
C GLU A 324 10.69 2.21 3.35
N THR A 325 11.45 2.71 4.33
CA THR A 325 12.83 3.13 4.10
C THR A 325 13.80 1.95 3.99
N ARG A 326 13.42 0.75 4.42
CA ARG A 326 14.32 -0.43 4.42
C ARG A 326 14.40 -1.07 3.04
N GLY A 327 15.60 -1.46 2.63
CA GLY A 327 15.86 -2.11 1.35
C GLY A 327 15.22 -3.50 1.26
N TRP A 328 15.40 -4.33 2.29
CA TRP A 328 14.79 -5.66 2.38
C TRP A 328 13.27 -5.64 2.24
N GLU A 329 12.58 -4.63 2.81
CA GLU A 329 11.11 -4.48 2.75
C GLU A 329 10.57 -4.50 1.32
N PHE A 330 11.34 -4.00 0.34
CA PHE A 330 10.88 -3.95 -1.05
C PHE A 330 10.48 -5.33 -1.55
N GLN A 331 11.33 -6.33 -1.30
CA GLN A 331 11.06 -7.70 -1.70
C GLN A 331 9.88 -8.29 -0.91
N GLU A 332 9.82 -8.03 0.40
CA GLU A 332 8.75 -8.49 1.28
C GLU A 332 7.40 -8.01 0.76
N LYS A 333 7.29 -6.73 0.43
CA LYS A 333 6.09 -6.10 -0.14
C LYS A 333 5.79 -6.54 -1.57
N ALA A 334 6.80 -6.52 -2.46
CA ALA A 334 6.61 -6.80 -3.88
C ALA A 334 6.17 -8.25 -4.13
N LEU A 335 6.67 -9.19 -3.32
CA LEU A 335 6.34 -10.61 -3.42
C LEU A 335 5.12 -10.99 -2.58
N SER A 336 4.55 -10.13 -1.75
CA SER A 336 3.36 -10.46 -0.99
C SER A 336 2.09 -10.43 -1.86
N PRO A 337 1.33 -11.54 -1.99
CA PRO A 337 0.07 -11.54 -2.74
C PRO A 337 -0.98 -10.62 -2.10
N ARG A 338 -0.91 -10.49 -0.78
CA ARG A 338 -1.80 -9.67 0.07
C ARG A 338 -0.96 -8.98 1.13
N LEU A 339 -1.14 -7.68 1.28
CA LEU A 339 -0.44 -6.86 2.25
C LEU A 339 -1.47 -6.15 3.14
N LEU A 340 -1.36 -6.37 4.44
CA LEU A 340 -2.11 -5.68 5.49
C LEU A 340 -1.15 -4.76 6.23
N GLN A 341 -1.19 -3.47 5.90
CA GLN A 341 -0.25 -2.45 6.36
C GLN A 341 -0.85 -1.60 7.48
N PHE A 342 -0.22 -1.64 8.65
CA PHE A 342 -0.55 -0.82 9.81
C PHE A 342 0.26 0.47 9.76
N SER A 343 -0.19 1.39 8.90
CA SER A 343 0.44 2.68 8.65
C SER A 343 0.32 3.63 9.85
N GLY A 344 1.13 4.70 9.86
CA GLY A 344 0.99 5.82 10.80
C GLY A 344 -0.30 6.64 10.61
N ILE A 345 -1.09 6.33 9.57
CA ILE A 345 -2.34 7.03 9.25
C ILE A 345 -3.57 6.14 9.52
N GLU A 346 -3.69 5.02 8.82
CA GLU A 346 -4.80 4.06 8.98
C GLU A 346 -4.39 2.65 8.54
N LEU A 347 -5.33 1.69 8.64
CA LEU A 347 -5.13 0.34 8.11
C LEU A 347 -5.29 0.31 6.59
N LEU A 348 -4.24 -0.13 5.90
CA LEU A 348 -4.20 -0.22 4.44
C LEU A 348 -4.19 -1.68 3.99
N TRP A 349 -5.08 -2.05 3.09
CA TRP A 349 -5.08 -3.33 2.40
C TRP A 349 -4.66 -3.18 0.95
N SER A 350 -3.89 -4.12 0.44
CA SER A 350 -3.69 -4.24 -1.00
C SER A 350 -3.40 -5.67 -1.42
N CYS A 351 -3.89 -6.05 -2.60
CA CYS A 351 -3.64 -7.34 -3.24
C CYS A 351 -3.44 -7.15 -4.76
N GLN A 352 -3.49 -8.23 -5.53
CA GLN A 352 -3.33 -8.17 -7.00
C GLN A 352 -4.55 -7.62 -7.75
N THR A 353 -5.75 -7.69 -7.14
CA THR A 353 -6.99 -7.13 -7.72
C THR A 353 -7.27 -5.74 -7.17
N ASP A 354 -7.21 -5.57 -5.86
CA ASP A 354 -7.40 -4.28 -5.20
C ASP A 354 -6.05 -3.62 -4.91
N PRO A 355 -5.64 -2.58 -5.66
CA PRO A 355 -4.37 -1.91 -5.43
C PRO A 355 -4.36 -1.13 -4.10
N LEU A 356 -5.53 -0.71 -3.60
CA LEU A 356 -5.74 -0.11 -2.28
C LEU A 356 -7.17 -0.35 -1.80
N LYS A 357 -7.32 -0.76 -0.55
CA LYS A 357 -8.55 -0.61 0.23
C LYS A 357 -8.21 -0.01 1.59
N THR A 358 -9.09 0.86 2.07
CA THR A 358 -9.03 1.46 3.40
C THR A 358 -10.42 1.43 4.02
N ILE A 359 -10.53 1.63 5.34
CA ILE A 359 -11.84 1.71 5.99
C ILE A 359 -12.47 3.07 5.69
N SER A 360 -11.65 4.13 5.67
CA SER A 360 -12.10 5.51 5.45
C SER A 360 -12.76 5.72 4.08
N ASN A 361 -12.45 4.89 3.08
CA ASN A 361 -12.96 4.98 1.71
C ASN A 361 -12.87 6.41 1.14
N ASP A 362 -11.73 6.71 0.51
CA ASP A 362 -11.52 7.90 -0.33
C ASP A 362 -11.28 9.24 0.40
N VAL A 363 -11.37 9.29 1.73
CA VAL A 363 -11.02 10.47 2.56
C VAL A 363 -9.60 10.94 2.31
N ILE A 364 -8.68 9.99 2.14
CA ILE A 364 -7.27 10.24 1.83
C ILE A 364 -6.97 9.72 0.42
N TYR A 365 -6.27 10.55 -0.36
CA TYR A 365 -5.60 10.11 -1.57
C TYR A 365 -4.14 9.77 -1.24
N TYR A 366 -3.82 8.48 -1.31
CA TYR A 366 -2.48 7.98 -1.05
C TYR A 366 -1.60 8.12 -2.30
N THR A 367 -0.56 8.95 -2.23
CA THR A 367 0.44 9.09 -3.30
C THR A 367 1.52 8.01 -3.20
N ILE A 368 1.13 6.76 -3.01
CA ILE A 368 2.08 5.64 -2.83
C ILE A 368 2.33 5.00 -4.20
N GLU A 369 3.58 4.98 -4.64
CA GLU A 369 4.00 4.14 -5.78
C GLU A 369 3.84 2.67 -5.35
N ARG A 370 2.89 1.96 -5.97
CA ARG A 370 2.71 0.52 -5.75
C ARG A 370 3.15 -0.25 -6.97
N ASN A 371 4.47 -0.43 -7.08
CA ASN A 371 5.05 -1.27 -8.12
C ASN A 371 4.70 -2.74 -7.87
N ARG A 372 3.51 -3.13 -8.31
CA ARG A 372 3.04 -4.52 -8.27
C ARG A 372 3.74 -5.31 -9.34
N LEU A 373 4.33 -6.43 -8.95
CA LEU A 373 4.81 -7.42 -9.89
C LEU A 373 3.62 -8.04 -10.66
N PRO A 374 3.84 -8.57 -11.88
CA PRO A 374 2.78 -9.17 -12.68
C PRO A 374 1.97 -10.23 -11.92
N SER A 375 0.64 -10.16 -12.00
CA SER A 375 -0.28 -11.10 -11.32
C SER A 375 0.02 -12.58 -11.62
N ARG A 376 0.61 -12.90 -12.78
CA ARG A 376 1.05 -14.25 -13.18
C ARG A 376 2.13 -14.87 -12.27
N ILE A 377 2.87 -14.05 -11.53
CA ILE A 377 3.79 -14.54 -10.48
C ILE A 377 2.99 -15.20 -9.36
N PHE A 378 1.82 -14.63 -9.06
CA PHE A 378 0.96 -15.03 -7.94
C PHE A 378 -0.16 -15.98 -8.34
N ASN A 379 -0.54 -16.08 -9.62
CA ASN A 379 -1.54 -17.04 -10.06
C ASN A 379 -1.08 -17.87 -11.27
N LYS A 380 -0.89 -19.17 -11.03
CA LYS A 380 -0.47 -20.16 -12.03
C LYS A 380 -1.51 -20.40 -13.13
N ALA A 381 -2.81 -20.22 -12.86
CA ALA A 381 -3.86 -20.37 -13.88
C ALA A 381 -3.68 -19.39 -15.05
N HIS A 382 -3.16 -18.19 -14.77
CA HIS A 382 -2.84 -17.17 -15.76
C HIS A 382 -1.54 -17.44 -16.55
N ARG A 383 -0.80 -18.52 -16.27
CA ARG A 383 0.39 -18.94 -17.04
C ARG A 383 0.05 -19.58 -18.39
N LYS A 384 -1.21 -20.00 -18.61
CA LYS A 384 -1.65 -20.67 -19.85
C LYS A 384 -1.98 -19.70 -21.01
N GLY A 385 -1.95 -18.39 -20.79
CA GLY A 385 -2.10 -17.38 -21.86
C GLY A 385 -0.76 -16.87 -22.38
N LYS A 386 -0.62 -16.67 -23.71
CA LYS A 386 0.56 -16.01 -24.30
C LYS A 386 0.70 -14.61 -23.71
N SER A 387 1.70 -14.40 -22.86
CA SER A 387 2.07 -13.08 -22.38
C SER A 387 3.24 -12.55 -23.17
N TRP A 388 2.98 -11.88 -24.28
CA TRP A 388 3.99 -10.99 -24.84
C TRP A 388 4.05 -9.75 -23.95
N VAL A 389 4.76 -9.82 -22.82
CA VAL A 389 5.27 -8.58 -22.21
C VAL A 389 6.31 -8.09 -23.20
N THR A 390 6.02 -6.99 -23.90
CA THR A 390 6.95 -6.45 -24.90
C THR A 390 8.25 -6.06 -24.20
N PRO A 391 9.41 -6.09 -24.90
CA PRO A 391 10.68 -5.63 -24.32
C PRO A 391 10.56 -4.25 -23.66
N LYS A 392 9.81 -3.33 -24.28
CA LYS A 392 9.50 -2.00 -23.72
C LYS A 392 8.80 -2.07 -22.36
N GLN A 393 7.78 -2.93 -22.20
CA GLN A 393 7.08 -3.10 -20.93
C GLN A 393 8.00 -3.72 -19.85
N ARG A 394 8.88 -4.66 -20.22
CA ARG A 394 9.88 -5.23 -19.30
C ARG A 394 10.84 -4.16 -18.80
N ILE A 395 11.35 -3.33 -19.73
CA ILE A 395 12.22 -2.19 -19.41
C ILE A 395 11.51 -1.21 -18.47
N GLU A 396 10.31 -0.75 -18.82
CA GLU A 396 9.57 0.21 -17.99
C GLU A 396 9.27 -0.33 -16.59
N MET A 397 8.93 -1.61 -16.48
CA MET A 397 8.70 -2.27 -15.19
C MET A 397 9.97 -2.37 -14.36
N TRP A 398 11.07 -2.89 -14.94
CA TRP A 398 12.32 -3.04 -14.20
C TRP A 398 12.91 -1.69 -13.78
N ARG A 399 12.77 -0.65 -14.63
CA ARG A 399 13.15 0.71 -14.28
C ARG A 399 12.42 1.21 -13.04
N LYS A 400 11.12 0.95 -12.92
CA LYS A 400 10.33 1.30 -11.73
C LYS A 400 10.81 0.54 -10.49
N VAL A 401 11.00 -0.78 -10.62
CA VAL A 401 11.54 -1.64 -9.54
C VAL A 401 12.85 -1.08 -9.01
N VAL A 402 13.83 -0.84 -9.89
CA VAL A 402 15.15 -0.32 -9.49
C VAL A 402 15.04 1.10 -8.92
N SER A 403 14.22 1.97 -9.51
CA SER A 403 14.08 3.36 -9.04
C SER A 403 13.45 3.47 -7.66
N GLU A 404 12.46 2.61 -7.34
CA GLU A 404 11.87 2.56 -6.01
C GLU A 404 12.81 1.88 -5.02
N TYR A 405 13.36 0.72 -5.37
CA TYR A 405 14.24 -0.06 -4.50
C TYR A 405 15.48 0.74 -4.08
N SER A 406 16.15 1.37 -5.04
CA SER A 406 17.43 2.05 -4.80
C SER A 406 17.34 3.28 -3.89
N ARG A 407 16.14 3.81 -3.64
CA ARG A 407 15.91 4.91 -2.68
C ARG A 407 15.98 4.45 -1.22
N ARG A 408 15.91 3.15 -0.99
CA ARG A 408 15.85 2.54 0.34
C ARG A 408 17.25 2.32 0.90
N GLU A 409 17.29 2.19 2.21
CA GLU A 409 18.48 2.04 3.04
C GLU A 409 18.71 0.58 3.37
N LEU A 410 19.97 0.14 3.27
CA LEU A 410 20.42 -1.17 3.69
C LEU A 410 21.40 -0.99 4.85
N THR A 411 21.29 -1.86 5.85
CA THR A 411 22.25 -1.89 6.96
C THR A 411 23.62 -2.35 6.45
N ASP A 412 23.64 -3.37 5.59
CA ASP A 412 24.82 -3.78 4.84
C ASP A 412 24.65 -3.40 3.36
N PRO A 413 25.46 -2.46 2.83
CA PRO A 413 25.43 -2.10 1.41
C PRO A 413 25.71 -3.26 0.45
N GLU A 414 26.34 -4.35 0.91
CA GLU A 414 26.63 -5.52 0.09
C GLU A 414 25.36 -6.36 -0.19
N ASP A 415 24.32 -6.24 0.64
CA ASP A 415 23.00 -6.87 0.43
C ASP A 415 22.25 -6.32 -0.79
N ARG A 416 22.81 -5.34 -1.51
CA ARG A 416 22.08 -4.57 -2.53
C ARG A 416 21.48 -5.40 -3.65
N LEU A 417 22.10 -6.52 -4.04
CA LEU A 417 21.50 -7.46 -5.00
C LEU A 417 20.72 -8.57 -4.31
N GLU A 418 21.17 -9.02 -3.14
CA GLU A 418 20.53 -10.08 -2.36
C GLU A 418 19.11 -9.70 -1.94
N ALA A 419 18.90 -8.46 -1.51
CA ALA A 419 17.59 -7.94 -1.13
C ALA A 419 16.61 -7.79 -2.31
N LEU A 420 17.02 -8.08 -3.56
CA LEU A 420 16.15 -8.17 -4.74
C LEU A 420 16.08 -9.58 -5.35
N VAL A 421 16.83 -10.54 -4.84
CA VAL A 421 17.07 -11.83 -5.51
C VAL A 421 15.77 -12.63 -5.74
N GLY A 422 14.83 -12.57 -4.79
CA GLY A 422 13.53 -13.21 -4.91
C GLY A 422 12.66 -12.59 -6.01
N VAL A 423 12.66 -11.26 -6.12
CA VAL A 423 11.96 -10.54 -7.21
C VAL A 423 12.58 -10.91 -8.56
N ALA A 424 13.90 -10.88 -8.65
CA ALA A 424 14.63 -11.27 -9.85
C ALA A 424 14.36 -12.74 -10.23
N SER A 425 14.34 -13.66 -9.27
CA SER A 425 14.05 -15.08 -9.51
C SER A 425 12.67 -15.29 -10.14
N GLU A 426 11.63 -14.65 -9.59
CA GLU A 426 10.26 -14.75 -10.12
C GLU A 426 10.12 -14.17 -11.53
N LEU A 427 10.76 -13.02 -11.79
CA LEU A 427 10.77 -12.41 -13.11
C LEU A 427 11.59 -13.21 -14.11
N ARG A 428 12.69 -13.84 -13.71
CA ARG A 428 13.51 -14.73 -14.54
C ARG A 428 12.68 -15.90 -15.06
N HIS A 429 11.91 -16.53 -14.17
CA HIS A 429 10.99 -17.60 -14.56
C HIS A 429 9.86 -17.12 -15.47
N LEU A 430 9.31 -15.94 -15.23
CA LEU A 430 8.22 -15.38 -16.03
C LEU A 430 8.67 -14.93 -17.42
N TRP A 431 9.79 -14.23 -17.49
CA TRP A 431 10.31 -13.62 -18.72
C TRP A 431 11.16 -14.56 -19.55
N LYS A 432 11.60 -15.68 -18.96
CA LYS A 432 12.55 -16.64 -19.54
C LYS A 432 13.80 -15.93 -20.03
N ASP A 433 14.37 -15.09 -19.16
CA ASP A 433 15.48 -14.19 -19.46
C ASP A 433 16.56 -14.34 -18.40
N GLN A 434 17.81 -14.01 -18.70
CA GLN A 434 18.90 -14.06 -17.72
C GLN A 434 18.99 -12.74 -16.96
N TYR A 435 19.23 -12.87 -15.65
CA TYR A 435 19.44 -11.76 -14.75
C TYR A 435 20.94 -11.63 -14.46
N VAL A 436 21.51 -10.48 -14.82
CA VAL A 436 22.97 -10.26 -14.77
C VAL A 436 23.24 -8.95 -14.03
N TYR A 437 23.79 -9.06 -12.82
CA TYR A 437 24.17 -7.93 -11.94
C TYR A 437 23.16 -6.78 -11.93
N GLY A 438 21.88 -7.05 -11.71
CA GLY A 438 20.87 -5.99 -11.65
C GLY A 438 20.18 -5.64 -12.97
N LEU A 439 20.55 -6.28 -14.09
CA LEU A 439 19.99 -6.05 -15.43
C LEU A 439 19.45 -7.35 -16.06
N TRP A 440 18.69 -7.20 -17.14
CA TRP A 440 18.10 -8.30 -17.91
C TRP A 440 18.76 -8.40 -19.27
N GLU A 441 19.30 -9.58 -19.63
CA GLU A 441 20.10 -9.79 -20.84
C GLU A 441 19.36 -9.31 -22.11
N SER A 442 18.10 -9.74 -22.29
CA SER A 442 17.31 -9.37 -23.47
C SER A 442 17.03 -7.87 -23.64
N CYS A 443 17.14 -7.10 -22.55
CA CYS A 443 16.77 -5.67 -22.48
C CYS A 443 17.92 -4.79 -21.97
N MET A 444 19.14 -5.32 -21.91
CA MET A 444 20.26 -4.74 -21.16
C MET A 444 20.57 -3.31 -21.62
N VAL A 445 20.64 -3.08 -22.94
CA VAL A 445 20.88 -1.75 -23.53
C VAL A 445 19.89 -0.71 -23.02
N GLY A 446 18.60 -1.06 -22.98
CA GLY A 446 17.54 -0.19 -22.46
C GLY A 446 17.65 0.09 -20.95
N LEU A 447 18.39 -0.73 -20.21
CA LEU A 447 18.55 -0.63 -18.76
C LEU A 447 19.90 -0.02 -18.34
N LEU A 448 20.83 0.22 -19.26
CA LEU A 448 22.10 0.88 -18.99
C LEU A 448 21.99 2.40 -18.85
N ALA A 449 20.87 2.99 -19.28
CA ALA A 449 20.61 4.44 -19.24
C ALA A 449 20.22 4.97 -17.85
N TRP A 450 20.86 4.44 -16.81
CA TRP A 450 20.63 4.83 -15.44
C TRP A 450 21.55 6.01 -15.06
N LYS A 451 21.12 6.79 -14.08
CA LYS A 451 21.93 7.83 -13.44
C LYS A 451 21.73 7.78 -11.92
N SER A 452 22.79 8.04 -11.18
CA SER A 452 22.70 8.24 -9.73
C SER A 452 22.25 9.67 -9.43
N SER A 453 21.40 9.82 -8.43
CA SER A 453 21.00 11.14 -7.92
C SER A 453 22.07 11.73 -7.00
N LYS A 454 22.97 10.89 -6.47
CA LYS A 454 24.11 11.33 -5.64
C LYS A 454 25.36 11.44 -6.51
N LYS A 455 26.14 12.50 -6.31
CA LYS A 455 27.50 12.60 -6.87
C LYS A 455 28.42 11.66 -6.08
N GLN A 456 28.38 10.38 -6.39
CA GLN A 456 29.30 9.37 -5.84
C GLN A 456 30.29 8.96 -6.93
N HIS A 457 31.58 9.04 -6.61
CA HIS A 457 32.65 8.67 -7.53
C HIS A 457 33.18 7.25 -7.27
N GLN A 458 32.99 6.71 -6.06
CA GLN A 458 33.48 5.39 -5.69
C GLN A 458 32.43 4.33 -5.95
N ARG A 459 32.81 3.29 -6.71
CA ARG A 459 31.97 2.12 -7.02
C ARG A 459 32.38 0.95 -6.12
N SER A 460 31.41 0.21 -5.60
CA SER A 460 31.65 -1.05 -4.89
C SER A 460 32.02 -2.15 -5.88
N SER A 461 32.86 -3.09 -5.44
CA SER A 461 33.24 -4.31 -6.18
C SER A 461 32.13 -5.36 -6.24
N ARG A 462 31.01 -5.17 -5.53
CA ARG A 462 29.86 -6.11 -5.52
C ARG A 462 29.18 -6.30 -6.88
N ALA A 463 29.39 -5.36 -7.81
CA ALA A 463 28.88 -5.44 -9.17
C ALA A 463 29.81 -4.71 -10.15
N PRO A 464 29.83 -5.11 -11.44
CA PRO A 464 30.58 -4.42 -12.48
C PRO A 464 30.22 -2.93 -12.61
N SER A 465 31.16 -2.12 -13.11
CA SER A 465 31.01 -0.67 -13.18
C SER A 465 29.88 -0.16 -14.08
N TRP A 466 29.36 -0.99 -14.99
CA TRP A 466 28.19 -0.65 -15.81
C TRP A 466 26.86 -0.90 -15.10
N SER A 467 26.86 -1.67 -14.00
CA SER A 467 25.66 -1.95 -13.21
C SER A 467 25.33 -0.78 -12.29
N TRP A 468 24.04 -0.46 -12.19
CA TRP A 468 23.53 0.48 -11.19
C TRP A 468 23.78 -0.01 -9.75
N ALA A 469 23.94 -1.33 -9.57
CA ALA A 469 24.19 -1.93 -8.27
C ALA A 469 25.61 -1.61 -7.77
N SER A 470 26.54 -1.18 -8.63
CA SER A 470 27.89 -0.81 -8.20
C SER A 470 27.94 0.51 -7.40
N LEU A 471 26.82 1.24 -7.28
CA LEU A 471 26.72 2.51 -6.54
C LEU A 471 25.61 2.43 -5.50
N ASP A 472 25.77 3.21 -4.44
CA ASP A 472 24.77 3.33 -3.37
C ASP A 472 23.82 4.50 -3.60
N GLY A 473 22.61 4.35 -3.05
CA GLY A 473 21.58 5.37 -3.09
C GLY A 473 20.74 5.43 -4.37
N PRO A 474 19.95 6.50 -4.54
CA PRO A 474 18.84 6.54 -5.50
C PRO A 474 19.27 6.55 -6.97
N ILE A 475 18.71 5.62 -7.74
CA ILE A 475 18.87 5.48 -9.17
C ILE A 475 17.62 5.98 -9.90
N SER A 476 17.82 6.63 -11.04
CA SER A 476 16.75 6.99 -11.98
C SER A 476 17.19 6.66 -13.40
N PHE A 477 16.24 6.55 -14.34
CA PHE A 477 16.53 6.22 -15.73
C PHE A 477 16.17 7.36 -16.65
N ASN A 478 17.05 7.66 -17.60
CA ASN A 478 16.75 8.59 -18.69
C ASN A 478 16.02 7.85 -19.82
N LYS A 479 15.30 8.60 -20.66
CA LYS A 479 14.88 8.07 -21.97
C LYS A 479 16.13 8.03 -22.85
N LEU A 480 16.43 6.85 -23.42
CA LEU A 480 17.43 6.76 -24.48
C LEU A 480 16.79 7.30 -25.75
N THR A 481 17.53 8.12 -26.49
CA THR A 481 17.18 8.41 -27.87
C THR A 481 17.46 7.18 -28.74
N GLN A 482 16.90 7.13 -29.95
CA GLN A 482 17.16 6.04 -30.89
C GLN A 482 18.65 5.98 -31.28
N GLU A 483 19.33 7.13 -31.33
CA GLU A 483 20.75 7.27 -31.62
C GLU A 483 21.62 6.71 -30.48
N ASP A 484 21.29 7.02 -29.22
CA ASP A 484 21.98 6.46 -28.04
C ASP A 484 21.91 4.93 -28.01
N ALA A 485 20.76 4.36 -28.36
CA ALA A 485 20.55 2.92 -28.39
C ALA A 485 21.40 2.23 -29.48
N VAL A 486 21.53 2.85 -30.66
CA VAL A 486 22.36 2.33 -31.76
C VAL A 486 23.84 2.37 -31.42
N LEU A 487 24.32 3.44 -30.77
CA LEU A 487 25.72 3.53 -30.31
C LEU A 487 26.04 2.47 -29.26
N LEU A 488 25.14 2.26 -28.31
CA LEU A 488 25.29 1.20 -27.31
C LEU A 488 25.29 -0.19 -27.96
N LEU A 489 24.36 -0.48 -28.87
CA LEU A 489 24.31 -1.76 -29.58
C LEU A 489 25.61 -2.04 -30.35
N LYS A 490 26.13 -1.05 -31.09
CA LYS A 490 27.42 -1.16 -31.79
C LYS A 490 28.59 -1.39 -30.83
N TYR A 491 28.56 -0.77 -29.65
CA TYR A 491 29.56 -0.98 -28.60
C TYR A 491 29.50 -2.40 -28.02
N PHE A 492 28.32 -3.01 -27.91
CA PHE A 492 28.13 -4.37 -27.35
C PHE A 492 28.28 -5.51 -28.37
N GLU A 493 28.11 -5.24 -29.66
CA GLU A 493 28.28 -6.24 -30.72
C GLU A 493 29.76 -6.45 -31.12
N SER A 494 30.70 -5.67 -30.56
CA SER A 494 32.12 -5.82 -30.88
C SER A 494 32.70 -7.16 -30.35
N PRO A 495 33.42 -7.94 -31.18
CA PRO A 495 33.92 -9.27 -30.81
C PRO A 495 34.84 -9.26 -29.57
N GLU A 496 35.59 -8.18 -29.38
CA GLU A 496 36.62 -8.03 -28.34
C GLU A 496 36.07 -7.89 -26.92
N ARG A 497 34.76 -7.65 -26.74
CA ARG A 497 34.16 -7.40 -25.42
C ARG A 497 33.05 -8.35 -25.01
N LYS A 498 32.77 -9.39 -25.81
CA LYS A 498 31.88 -10.49 -25.39
C LYS A 498 32.40 -11.26 -24.16
N GLU A 499 33.70 -11.18 -23.85
CA GLU A 499 34.30 -11.79 -22.66
C GLU A 499 34.08 -10.99 -21.36
N VAL A 500 33.83 -9.67 -21.42
CA VAL A 500 33.58 -8.84 -20.23
C VAL A 500 32.20 -9.13 -19.61
N PHE A 501 31.34 -9.87 -20.33
CA PHE A 501 29.94 -10.13 -19.98
C PHE A 501 29.60 -11.62 -19.79
N ARG A 502 30.59 -12.53 -19.88
CA ARG A 502 30.41 -13.96 -19.58
C ARG A 502 30.83 -14.32 -18.16
#